data_AF-A0A6G3SZ74-F1
#
_entry.id   AF-A0A6G3SZ74-F1
#
_cell.length_a   1.000
_cell.length_b   1.000
_cell.length_c   1.000
_cell.angle_alpha   90.00
_cell.angle_beta   90.00
_cell.angle_gamma   90.00
#
_symmetry.space_group_name_H-M   'P 1'
#
loop_
_entity.id
_entity.type
_entity.pdbx_description
1 polymer ?
#
loop_
_entity_poly.entity_id
_entity_poly.type
_entity_poly.pdbx_seq_one_letter_code
_entity_poly.pdbx_strand_id
1 'polypeptide(L)'
;MLAAMPDSAPSPLSAGGTSPRDGGDACPGTLRLHRADDGALARVRIPGGVLSVDRAEALLAVAGRFGDGELHLTSRGNVQLRGLDAECG
;
A
#
# COMPACT_ATOMS: atom_id res chain seq x y z
N MET A 1 41.03 22.50 8.09
CA MET A 1 40.87 22.20 6.66
C MET A 1 39.81 21.12 6.52
N LEU A 2 38.67 21.45 5.92
CA LEU A 2 37.52 20.57 5.70
C LEU A 2 37.71 19.91 4.33
N ALA A 3 37.80 18.57 4.28
CA ALA A 3 37.89 17.84 3.01
C ALA A 3 36.49 17.52 2.49
N ALA A 4 36.23 17.88 1.23
CA ALA A 4 35.00 17.57 0.51
C ALA A 4 34.97 16.08 0.11
N MET A 5 33.88 15.38 0.41
CA MET A 5 33.59 14.05 -0.15
C MET A 5 32.84 14.23 -1.48
N PRO A 6 33.13 13.44 -2.52
CA PRO A 6 32.41 13.51 -3.79
C PRO A 6 30.99 12.96 -3.65
N ASP A 7 30.05 13.66 -4.29
CA ASP A 7 28.65 13.27 -4.44
C ASP A 7 28.58 11.93 -5.20
N SER A 8 28.27 10.84 -4.51
CA SER A 8 27.93 9.58 -5.15
C SER A 8 26.51 9.69 -5.67
N ALA A 9 26.38 9.97 -6.96
CA ALA A 9 25.12 9.86 -7.66
C ALA A 9 24.53 8.44 -7.43
N PRO A 10 23.23 8.31 -7.12
CA PRO A 10 22.59 7.01 -6.97
C PRO A 10 22.60 6.28 -8.32
N SER A 11 23.16 5.06 -8.34
CA SER A 11 23.15 4.19 -9.52
C SER A 11 21.72 3.99 -10.03
N PRO A 12 21.46 4.14 -11.34
CA PRO A 12 20.13 3.97 -11.89
C PRO A 12 19.76 2.49 -11.85
N LEU A 13 18.69 2.17 -11.11
CA LEU A 13 17.86 0.99 -11.29
C LEU A 13 18.58 -0.35 -11.10
N SER A 14 18.68 -0.80 -9.84
CA SER A 14 18.44 -2.23 -9.59
C SER A 14 17.03 -2.53 -10.05
N ALA A 15 16.88 -2.95 -11.31
CA ALA A 15 15.68 -3.59 -11.82
C ALA A 15 15.54 -4.92 -11.06
N GLY A 16 15.05 -4.84 -9.83
CA GLY A 16 14.66 -5.98 -9.04
C GLY A 16 13.55 -6.69 -9.81
N GLY A 17 13.92 -7.76 -10.51
CA GLY A 17 12.96 -8.62 -11.19
C GLY A 17 11.90 -9.04 -10.19
N THR A 18 10.62 -8.86 -10.56
CA THR A 18 9.52 -9.38 -9.78
C THR A 18 9.55 -10.89 -9.91
N SER A 19 10.25 -11.57 -9.02
CA SER A 19 10.08 -13.01 -8.86
C SER A 19 8.69 -13.18 -8.23
N PRO A 20 7.73 -13.84 -8.92
CA PRO A 20 6.44 -14.12 -8.33
C PRO A 20 6.69 -14.91 -7.05
N ARG A 21 6.35 -14.33 -5.90
CA ARG A 21 6.45 -15.07 -4.65
C ARG A 21 5.31 -16.08 -4.64
N ASP A 22 5.68 -17.35 -4.76
CA ASP A 22 4.79 -18.52 -4.77
C ASP A 22 3.95 -18.66 -3.49
N GLY A 23 4.35 -17.97 -2.41
CA GLY A 23 3.49 -17.74 -1.25
C GLY A 23 2.63 -16.50 -1.47
N GLY A 24 1.33 -16.68 -1.64
CA GLY A 24 0.35 -15.59 -1.56
C GLY A 24 0.59 -14.72 -0.32
N ASP A 25 0.16 -13.46 -0.36
CA ASP A 25 0.41 -12.52 0.73
C ASP A 25 -0.11 -13.13 2.06
N ALA A 26 0.80 -13.32 3.03
CA ALA A 26 0.47 -13.96 4.30
C ALA A 26 -0.58 -13.15 5.08
N CYS A 27 -0.72 -11.86 4.74
CA CYS A 27 -1.87 -11.05 5.10
C CYS A 27 -2.83 -10.99 3.91
N PRO A 28 -4.15 -11.20 4.12
CA PRO A 28 -5.14 -10.97 3.08
C PRO A 28 -4.97 -9.56 2.47
N GLY A 29 -4.94 -9.50 1.13
CA GLY A 29 -4.71 -8.28 0.35
C GLY A 29 -6.02 -7.64 -0.13
N THR A 30 -6.01 -7.00 -1.31
CA THR A 30 -7.23 -6.48 -1.92
C THR A 30 -8.08 -7.55 -2.61
N LEU A 31 -7.47 -8.66 -3.05
CA LEU A 31 -8.16 -9.76 -3.76
C LEU A 31 -8.75 -10.82 -2.81
N ARG A 32 -8.41 -10.73 -1.52
CA ARG A 32 -8.98 -11.56 -0.46
C ARG A 32 -9.08 -10.67 0.76
N LEU A 33 -10.30 -10.30 1.12
CA LEU A 33 -10.52 -9.44 2.26
C LEU A 33 -10.32 -10.19 3.58
N HIS A 34 -9.92 -9.44 4.60
CA HIS A 34 -9.88 -9.91 5.97
C HIS A 34 -11.17 -9.52 6.70
N ARG A 35 -11.75 -10.42 7.50
CA ARG A 35 -12.89 -10.08 8.36
C ARG A 35 -12.40 -9.35 9.61
N ALA A 36 -12.89 -8.14 9.85
CA ALA A 36 -12.65 -7.37 11.05
C ALA A 36 -13.98 -7.01 11.74
N ASP A 37 -13.92 -6.42 12.94
CA ASP A 37 -15.11 -6.06 13.73
C ASP A 37 -15.93 -4.93 13.10
N ASP A 38 -15.28 -4.07 12.33
CA ASP A 38 -15.85 -2.93 11.61
C ASP A 38 -16.37 -3.29 10.21
N GLY A 39 -16.15 -4.52 9.75
CA GLY A 39 -16.48 -4.98 8.40
C GLY A 39 -15.31 -5.70 7.75
N ALA A 40 -15.37 -5.91 6.44
CA ALA A 40 -14.23 -6.46 5.71
C ALA A 40 -13.13 -5.40 5.52
N LEU A 41 -11.88 -5.86 5.46
CA LEU A 41 -10.67 -5.05 5.39
C LEU A 41 -9.86 -5.45 4.16
N ALA A 42 -9.56 -4.48 3.29
CA ALA A 42 -8.61 -4.63 2.19
C ALA A 42 -7.28 -3.97 2.54
N ARG A 43 -6.16 -4.63 2.21
CA ARG A 43 -4.82 -4.06 2.38
C ARG A 43 -4.20 -3.72 1.03
N VAL A 44 -3.88 -2.44 0.83
CA VAL A 44 -3.22 -1.95 -0.38
C VAL A 44 -1.73 -1.77 -0.10
N ARG A 45 -0.89 -2.52 -0.82
CA ARG A 45 0.57 -2.41 -0.72
C ARG A 45 1.04 -1.15 -1.42
N ILE A 46 1.82 -0.31 -0.73
CA ILE A 46 2.47 0.87 -1.29
C ILE A 46 3.99 0.65 -1.27
N PRO A 47 4.60 0.23 -2.38
CA PRO A 47 6.05 0.03 -2.45
C PRO A 47 6.81 1.30 -2.07
N GLY A 48 7.77 1.17 -1.15
CA GLY A 48 8.55 2.29 -0.63
C GLY A 48 7.75 3.30 0.21
N GLY A 49 6.46 3.06 0.47
CA GLY A 49 5.60 3.99 1.21
C GLY A 49 5.31 5.30 0.48
N VAL A 50 5.62 5.41 -0.82
CA VAL A 50 5.41 6.61 -1.62
C VAL A 50 4.06 6.53 -2.33
N LEU A 51 3.11 7.34 -1.88
CA LEU A 51 1.77 7.47 -2.46
C LEU A 51 1.62 8.85 -3.11
N SER A 52 1.38 8.89 -4.42
CA SER A 52 1.08 10.15 -5.12
C SER A 52 -0.32 10.64 -4.77
N VAL A 53 -0.55 11.95 -4.90
CA VAL A 53 -1.85 12.58 -4.63
C VAL A 53 -2.98 11.92 -5.44
N ASP A 54 -2.81 11.77 -6.75
CA ASP A 54 -3.80 11.10 -7.62
C ASP A 54 -4.17 9.68 -7.16
N ARG A 55 -3.18 8.90 -6.70
CA ARG A 55 -3.44 7.55 -6.16
C ARG A 55 -4.13 7.61 -4.81
N ALA A 56 -3.80 8.59 -3.96
CA ALA A 56 -4.49 8.79 -2.69
C ALA A 56 -5.96 9.18 -2.93
N GLU A 57 -6.23 10.09 -3.87
CA GLU A 57 -7.58 10.48 -4.25
C GLU A 57 -8.39 9.28 -4.79
N ALA A 58 -7.78 8.46 -5.65
CA ALA A 58 -8.42 7.24 -6.16
C ALA A 58 -8.76 6.26 -5.02
N LEU A 59 -7.85 6.05 -4.07
CA LEU A 59 -8.11 5.21 -2.90
C LEU A 59 -9.20 5.80 -2.01
N LEU A 60 -9.20 7.11 -1.80
CA LEU A 60 -10.20 7.79 -0.98
C LEU A 60 -11.59 7.69 -1.60
N ALA A 61 -11.69 7.82 -2.93
CA ALA A 61 -12.94 7.62 -3.65
C ALA A 61 -13.48 6.18 -3.48
N VAL A 62 -12.60 5.17 -3.47
CA VAL A 62 -12.98 3.79 -3.16
C VAL A 62 -13.44 3.65 -1.71
N ALA A 63 -12.69 4.22 -0.76
CA ALA A 63 -13.05 4.21 0.66
C ALA A 63 -14.42 4.83 0.91
N GLY A 64 -14.71 5.99 0.30
CA GLY A 64 -15.99 6.68 0.45
C GLY A 64 -17.17 5.95 -0.19
N ARG A 65 -16.92 5.14 -1.22
CA ARG A 65 -17.97 4.42 -1.94
C ARG A 65 -18.28 3.05 -1.34
N PHE A 66 -17.29 2.37 -0.78
CA PHE A 66 -17.41 0.97 -0.36
C PHE A 66 -17.08 0.72 1.10
N GLY A 67 -16.53 1.69 1.81
CA GLY A 67 -16.07 1.53 3.19
C GLY A 67 -16.45 2.71 4.08
N ASP A 68 -15.59 2.97 5.06
CA ASP A 68 -15.79 4.01 6.07
C ASP A 68 -15.41 5.43 5.63
N GLY A 69 -14.95 5.61 4.40
CA GLY A 69 -14.56 6.91 3.86
C GLY A 69 -13.15 7.38 4.22
N GLU A 70 -12.36 6.57 4.93
CA GLU A 70 -11.05 6.98 5.43
C GLU A 70 -9.91 6.13 4.88
N LEU A 71 -8.72 6.74 4.75
CA LEU A 71 -7.49 6.03 4.41
C LEU A 71 -6.67 5.74 5.66
N HIS A 72 -6.63 4.48 6.06
CA HIS A 72 -5.93 4.07 7.27
C HIS A 72 -4.47 3.73 6.96
N LEU A 73 -3.54 4.58 7.39
CA LEU A 73 -2.11 4.33 7.22
C LEU A 73 -1.59 3.34 8.26
N THR A 74 -0.73 2.44 7.81
CA THR A 74 -0.05 1.47 8.69
C THR A 74 1.38 1.92 8.99
N SER A 75 1.94 1.43 10.09
CA SER A 75 3.34 1.70 10.48
C SER A 75 4.40 1.27 9.44
N ARG A 76 4.01 0.44 8.45
CA ARG A 76 4.86 0.00 7.32
C ARG A 76 4.61 0.81 6.03
N GLY A 77 3.91 1.94 6.11
CA GLY A 77 3.64 2.81 4.96
C GLY A 77 2.63 2.26 3.95
N ASN A 78 1.82 1.27 4.32
CA ASN A 78 0.73 0.75 3.49
C ASN A 78 -0.62 1.35 3.91
N VAL A 79 -1.62 1.23 3.04
CA VAL A 79 -2.98 1.69 3.28
C VAL A 79 -3.91 0.51 3.59
N GLN A 80 -4.87 0.76 4.47
CA GLN A 80 -6.01 -0.11 4.78
C GLN A 80 -7.31 0.60 4.38
N LEU A 81 -8.18 -0.12 3.69
CA LEU A 81 -9.57 0.27 3.44
C LEU A 81 -10.45 -0.57 4.35
N ARG A 82 -11.25 0.07 5.19
CA ARG A 82 -12.01 -0.56 6.28
C ARG A 82 -13.51 -0.39 6.08
N GLY A 83 -14.27 -1.18 6.83
CA GLY A 83 -15.73 -1.16 6.76
C GLY A 83 -16.30 -1.63 5.44
N LEU A 84 -15.55 -2.44 4.68
CA LEU A 84 -15.99 -2.93 3.39
C LEU A 84 -17.12 -3.96 3.56
N ASP A 85 -18.01 -4.02 2.58
CA ASP A 85 -18.96 -5.12 2.48
C ASP A 85 -18.22 -6.45 2.27
N ALA A 86 -18.77 -7.55 2.80
CA ALA A 86 -18.16 -8.87 2.73
C ALA A 86 -18.01 -9.39 1.29
N GLU A 87 -18.82 -8.88 0.36
CA GLU A 87 -18.83 -9.27 -1.07
C GLU A 87 -17.94 -8.37 -1.94
N CYS A 88 -17.24 -7.39 -1.35
CA CYS A 88 -16.26 -6.59 -2.09
C CYS A 88 -15.02 -7.44 -2.45
N GLY A 89 -14.91 -7.91 -3.70
CA GLY A 89 -13.71 -8.63 -4.18
C GLY A 89 -13.96 -9.56 -5.35
#